data_AF-A0A7W4I2R6-F1
#
_entry.id   AF-A0A7W4I2R6-F1
#
_cell.length_a   1.000
_cell.length_b   1.000
_cell.length_c   1.000
_cell.angle_alpha   90.00
_cell.angle_beta   90.00
_cell.angle_gamma   90.00
#
_symmetry.space_group_name_H-M   'P 1'
#
loop_
_entity.id
_entity.type
_entity.pdbx_description
1 polymer ?
#
loop_
_entity_poly.entity_id
_entity_poly.type
_entity_poly.pdbx_seq_one_letter_code
_entity_poly.pdbx_strand_id
1 'polypeptide(L)' 'MKRTAGRFVTTQSHQETVNAFVPASLPPSAPDLDTKSYQYLNTRAELALARLSGMTGLVTSGEWLIYSAIRREA' A
#
# COMPACT_ATOMS: atom_id res chain seq x y z
N MET A 1 -13.25 -9.09 19.59
CA MET A 1 -13.35 -7.61 19.43
C MET A 1 -13.71 -7.29 17.98
N LYS A 2 -14.64 -6.36 17.74
CA LYS A 2 -15.10 -6.01 16.37
C LYS A 2 -14.08 -5.06 15.74
N ARG A 3 -13.57 -5.37 14.55
CA ARG A 3 -12.67 -4.49 13.78
C ARG A 3 -13.47 -3.32 13.20
N THR A 4 -13.03 -2.09 13.44
CA THR A 4 -13.69 -0.87 12.95
C THR A 4 -12.82 -0.23 11.87
N ALA A 5 -13.33 -0.11 10.65
CA ALA A 5 -12.58 0.45 9.52
C ALA A 5 -12.53 1.99 9.51
N GLY A 6 -13.41 2.63 10.29
CA GLY A 6 -13.60 4.08 10.31
C GLY A 6 -14.97 4.43 10.87
N ARG A 7 -15.39 5.67 10.66
CA ARG A 7 -16.67 6.18 11.16
C ARG A 7 -17.28 7.15 10.16
N PHE A 8 -18.60 7.13 10.05
CA PHE A 8 -19.35 8.17 9.34
C PHE A 8 -19.43 9.45 10.16
N VAL A 9 -19.13 10.58 9.53
CA VAL A 9 -19.25 11.92 10.10
C VAL A 9 -20.25 12.69 9.28
N THR A 10 -21.30 13.17 9.94
CA THR A 10 -22.25 14.10 9.34
C THR A 10 -21.74 15.52 9.54
N THR A 11 -21.59 16.26 8.45
CA THR A 11 -21.23 17.68 8.46
C THR A 11 -22.26 18.47 7.67
N GLN A 12 -22.47 19.73 8.05
CA GLN A 12 -23.27 20.68 7.28
C GLN A 12 -22.36 21.70 6.62
N SER A 13 -22.57 21.93 5.33
CA SER A 13 -21.96 23.01 4.57
C SER A 13 -23.07 23.80 3.89
N HIS A 14 -23.22 25.08 4.23
CA HIS A 14 -24.35 25.92 3.82
C HIS A 14 -25.71 25.26 4.08
N GLN A 15 -26.41 24.82 3.03
CA GLN A 15 -27.72 24.18 3.09
C GLN A 15 -27.66 22.68 2.78
N GLU A 16 -26.46 22.11 2.66
CA GLU A 16 -26.25 20.69 2.37
C GLU A 16 -25.74 19.95 3.61
N THR A 17 -26.38 18.81 3.91
CA THR A 17 -25.90 17.88 4.92
C THR A 17 -25.20 16.72 4.23
N VAL A 18 -23.90 16.55 4.52
CA VAL A 18 -23.07 15.49 3.94
C VAL A 18 -22.79 14.45 5.01
N ASN A 19 -22.94 13.17 4.65
CA ASN A 19 -22.54 12.06 5.50
C ASN A 19 -21.32 11.37 4.88
N ALA A 20 -20.13 11.72 5.34
CA ALA A 20 -18.87 11.24 4.77
C ALA A 20 -18.26 10.13 5.63
N PHE A 21 -17.67 9.12 5.00
CA PHE A 21 -16.89 8.09 5.69
C PHE A 21 -15.48 8.62 5.98
N VAL A 22 -15.08 8.61 7.25
CA VAL A 22 -13.72 8.91 7.70
C VAL A 22 -13.03 7.61 8.09
N PRO A 23 -12.02 7.15 7.33
CA PRO A 23 -11.25 5.96 7.68
C PRO A 23 -10.55 6.10 9.03
N ALA A 24 -10.37 4.98 9.74
CA ALA A 24 -9.49 4.95 10.90
C ALA A 24 -8.03 5.19 10.46
N SER A 25 -7.26 5.89 11.30
CA SER A 25 -5.84 6.13 11.06
C SER A 25 -5.06 4.81 11.00
N LEU A 26 -4.04 4.76 10.16
CA LEU A 26 -3.08 3.67 10.10
C LEU A 26 -1.84 3.98 10.95
N PRO A 27 -1.21 2.97 11.60
CA PRO A 27 -1.63 1.57 11.64
C PRO A 27 -2.85 1.33 12.55
N PRO A 28 -3.57 0.20 12.40
CA PRO A 28 -4.61 -0.19 13.34
C PRO A 28 -4.05 -0.27 14.76
N SER A 29 -4.73 0.34 15.72
CA SER A 29 -4.30 0.38 17.13
C SER A 29 -5.05 -0.60 18.05
N ALA A 30 -6.07 -1.28 17.53
CA ALA A 30 -6.95 -2.12 18.34
C ALA A 30 -7.68 -3.20 17.50
N PRO A 31 -7.17 -4.44 17.43
CA PRO A 31 -5.84 -4.86 17.90
C PRO A 31 -4.74 -4.26 17.02
N ASP A 32 -3.55 -4.09 17.61
CA ASP A 32 -2.36 -3.70 16.86
C ASP A 32 -2.04 -4.69 15.74
N LEU A 33 -1.36 -4.19 14.71
CA LEU A 33 -0.89 -5.03 13.63
C LEU A 33 0.22 -5.97 14.14
N ASP A 34 -0.03 -7.28 14.08
CA ASP A 34 0.97 -8.29 14.41
C ASP A 34 2.05 -8.34 13.33
N THR A 35 3.25 -7.89 13.65
CA THR A 35 4.38 -7.85 12.72
C THR A 35 4.74 -9.25 12.21
N LYS A 36 4.57 -10.29 13.03
CA LYS A 36 4.88 -11.67 12.62
C LYS A 36 4.01 -12.15 11.46
N SER A 37 2.81 -11.59 11.31
CA SER A 37 1.87 -11.97 10.24
C SER A 37 2.38 -11.66 8.83
N TYR A 38 3.27 -10.66 8.67
CA TYR A 38 3.77 -10.24 7.36
C TYR A 38 5.29 -10.24 7.24
N GLN A 39 6.05 -10.25 8.35
CA GLN A 39 7.51 -10.15 8.38
C GLN A 39 8.20 -11.08 7.37
N TYR A 40 7.84 -12.37 7.35
CA TYR A 40 8.46 -13.34 6.44
C TYR A 40 8.26 -12.99 4.96
N LEU A 41 7.02 -12.65 4.58
CA LEU A 41 6.70 -12.26 3.20
C LEU A 41 7.35 -10.93 2.84
N ASN A 42 7.40 -9.97 3.78
CA ASN A 42 8.02 -8.68 3.57
C ASN A 42 9.53 -8.81 3.34
N THR A 43 10.24 -9.59 4.15
CA THR A 43 11.68 -9.86 3.94
C THR A 43 11.94 -10.52 2.58
N ARG A 44 11.06 -11.43 2.15
CA ARG A 44 11.18 -12.05 0.81
C ARG A 44 10.95 -11.03 -0.31
N ALA A 45 10.01 -10.12 -0.15
CA ALA A 45 9.76 -9.05 -1.09
C ALA A 45 10.97 -8.09 -1.16
N GLU A 46 11.52 -7.68 -0.01
CA GLU A 46 12.73 -6.85 0.07
C GLU A 46 13.92 -7.51 -0.64
N LEU A 47 14.14 -8.81 -0.44
CA LEU A 47 15.20 -9.55 -1.13
C LEU A 47 14.96 -9.59 -2.65
N ALA A 48 13.72 -9.77 -3.10
CA ALA A 48 13.38 -9.76 -4.51
C ALA A 48 13.62 -8.37 -5.13
N LEU A 49 13.26 -7.30 -4.43
CA LEU A 49 13.52 -5.92 -4.84
C LEU A 49 15.02 -5.62 -4.91
N ALA A 50 15.81 -6.06 -3.93
CA ALA A 50 17.27 -5.92 -3.94
C ALA A 50 17.90 -6.61 -5.15
N ARG A 51 17.42 -7.82 -5.51
CA ARG A 51 17.86 -8.53 -6.72
C ARG A 51 17.49 -7.78 -7.99
N LEU A 52 16.25 -7.27 -8.07
CA LEU A 52 15.80 -6.46 -9.21
C LEU A 52 16.66 -5.21 -9.38
N SER A 53 16.93 -4.49 -8.30
CA SER A 53 17.80 -3.31 -8.29
C SER A 53 19.25 -3.65 -8.64
N GLY A 54 19.76 -4.82 -8.26
CA GLY A 54 21.06 -5.29 -8.74
C GLY A 54 21.08 -5.53 -10.25
N MET A 55 20.02 -6.13 -10.80
CA MET A 55 19.92 -6.41 -12.23
C MET A 55 19.80 -5.14 -13.09
N THR A 56 19.18 -4.06 -12.60
CA THR A 56 19.07 -2.81 -13.37
C THR A 56 20.43 -2.20 -13.74
N GLY A 57 21.49 -2.52 -13.01
CA GLY A 57 22.87 -2.10 -13.36
C GLY A 57 23.57 -3.01 -14.37
N LEU A 58 22.99 -4.18 -14.67
CA LEU A 58 23.56 -5.20 -15.55
C LEU A 58 22.83 -5.29 -16.90
N VAL A 59 21.69 -4.61 -17.04
CA VAL A 59 20.95 -4.61 -18.31
C VAL A 59 21.65 -3.74 -19.34
N THR A 60 21.61 -4.19 -20.59
CA THR A 60 22.20 -3.48 -21.73
C THR A 60 21.46 -2.19 -22.08
N SER A 61 20.18 -2.09 -21.71
CA SER A 61 19.35 -0.88 -21.87
C SER A 61 18.31 -0.77 -20.76
N GLY A 62 18.39 0.29 -19.96
CA GLY A 62 17.40 0.60 -18.91
C GLY A 62 16.04 1.00 -19.49
N GLU A 63 16.02 1.74 -20.59
CA GLU A 63 14.77 2.18 -21.25
C GLU A 63 13.93 1.00 -21.72
N TRP A 64 14.56 -0.04 -22.27
CA TRP A 64 13.85 -1.23 -22.73
C TRP A 64 13.30 -2.07 -21.56
N LEU A 65 14.03 -2.11 -20.44
CA LEU A 65 13.57 -2.74 -19.20
C LEU A 65 12.32 -2.04 -18.66
N ILE A 66 12.33 -0.70 -18.59
CA ILE A 66 11.19 0.09 -18.12
C ILE A 66 9.98 -0.11 -19.06
N TYR A 67 10.20 -0.02 -20.37
CA TYR A 67 9.12 -0.20 -21.35
C TYR A 67 8.46 -1.59 -21.25
N SER A 68 9.26 -2.65 -21.18
CA SER A 68 8.75 -4.03 -21.08
C SER A 68 8.02 -4.29 -19.77
N ALA A 69 8.47 -3.71 -18.65
CA ALA A 69 7.80 -3.80 -17.37
C ALA A 69 6.43 -3.10 -17.39
N ILE A 70 6.36 -1.84 -17.87
CA ILE A 70 5.11 -1.08 -17.94
C ILE A 70 4.09 -1.78 -18.85
N ARG A 71 4.52 -2.26 -20.02
CA ARG A 71 3.65 -2.97 -20.95
C ARG A 71 3.07 -4.26 -20.36
N ARG A 72 3.77 -4.93 -19.45
CA ARG A 72 3.28 -6.16 -18.81
C ARG A 72 2.24 -5.89 -17.73
N GLU A 73 2.26 -4.71 -17.10
CA GLU A 73 1.39 -4.35 -15.97
C GLU A 73 0.06 -3.71 -16.42
N ALA A 74 0.06 -3.01 -17.57
CA ALA A 74 -1.11 -2.33 -18.16
C ALA A 74 -2.05 -3.29 -18.91
#